data_AF-A0A2E6RAR3-F1
#
_entry.id   AF-A0A2E6RAR3-F1
#
_cell.length_a   1.000
_cell.length_b   1.000
_cell.length_c   1.000
_cell.angle_alpha   90.00
_cell.angle_beta   90.00
_cell.angle_gamma   90.00
#
_symmetry.space_group_name_H-M   'P 1'
#
loop_
_entity.id
_entity.type
_entity.pdbx_description
1 polymer ?
#
loop_
_entity_poly.entity_id
_entity_poly.type
_entity_poly.pdbx_seq_one_letter_code
_entity_poly.pdbx_strand_id
1 'polypeptide(L)'
;MSGTTRISTGISIALILLLCSTDAISQTATYQQEIELRPGWNAVYVQVEPEDNQLATVFADVPIASVWRWIPTGTGARFIEDPAEGLENIEGWFAWFPEPRPEAFLSNLFRINANTAYLVRVEGNESHRITLDGRPEFVPLGWQTNAFTLTGLPVAPVNPPTFGEFFAASPAHRDQPVYQLDDSGRWQPVNAATTPIRSGEAYWVFTEGNSAFQGAMGVVLDRGESLEFGAVLEEYRVVLRNFTDLPGSFRIRRFAAGGLPLAFEFEDPETGDTSWPNLPESLTLPADAGADVFVQLGVVRRNFSASRMEQVLEITDEFGGRILLHAGANSLQPLAAGTIQAGVQSDRGAASVRMDDPAAAGPRPGLWIGSIEIDGVSEAQFAGTTPEPARQPFTQRVLMHVDAGGQVRLLKDVIQMWQDGTTRPSDDDPAFNETDVPGRFVLITDPSLIGLFSGATVRSGEPVGVRFSTVSYDFPGNSQLMTGAFRGGEAVDVTLVIEPEMPTNPFLHRFHPDHDNKDERFTSFRQEALQVTREMRFEFAVDPPDGTPPPGWGETLIGGVFTEAVSGLHKNPIFASGSFQLRRVTNTPVLNQ
;
A
#
# COMPACT_ATOMS: atom_id res chain seq x y z
N MET A 1 28.40 -21.17 71.16
CA MET A 1 28.47 -21.35 69.70
C MET A 1 27.32 -22.25 69.30
N SER A 2 26.21 -21.66 68.89
CA SER A 2 25.00 -22.38 68.48
C SER A 2 24.40 -21.57 67.33
N GLY A 3 24.34 -22.17 66.15
CA GLY A 3 23.77 -21.59 64.94
C GLY A 3 22.96 -22.67 64.24
N THR A 4 21.67 -22.69 64.54
CA THR A 4 20.66 -23.60 63.99
C THR A 4 20.16 -23.04 62.66
N THR A 5 20.47 -23.72 61.56
CA THR A 5 20.00 -23.35 60.21
C THR A 5 18.62 -23.97 59.97
N ARG A 6 17.61 -23.12 59.75
CA ARG A 6 16.26 -23.50 59.33
C ARG A 6 16.21 -23.67 57.81
N ILE A 7 15.65 -24.79 57.36
CA ILE A 7 15.30 -25.09 55.97
C ILE A 7 13.99 -24.37 55.65
N SER A 8 13.97 -23.51 54.63
CA SER A 8 12.76 -22.91 54.06
C SER A 8 12.48 -23.51 52.69
N THR A 9 11.39 -24.27 52.61
CA THR A 9 10.67 -24.70 51.41
C THR A 9 10.26 -23.51 50.56
N GLY A 10 10.75 -23.43 49.32
CA GLY A 10 10.27 -22.51 48.28
C GLY A 10 9.32 -23.25 47.33
N ILE A 11 8.10 -22.74 47.21
CA ILE A 11 7.05 -23.19 46.29
C ILE A 11 7.42 -22.68 44.89
N SER A 12 7.70 -23.58 43.95
CA SER A 12 7.86 -23.24 42.54
C SER A 12 6.50 -23.12 41.88
N ILE A 13 6.10 -21.89 41.56
CA ILE A 13 4.94 -21.57 40.73
C ILE A 13 5.28 -21.98 39.29
N ALA A 14 4.57 -22.96 38.75
CA ALA A 14 4.65 -23.33 37.34
C ALA A 14 3.98 -22.23 36.50
N LEU A 15 4.80 -21.43 35.80
CA LEU A 15 4.36 -20.48 34.80
C LEU A 15 4.28 -21.25 33.46
N ILE A 16 3.07 -21.55 33.01
CA ILE A 16 2.83 -22.09 31.66
C ILE A 16 3.03 -20.92 30.69
N LEU A 17 4.20 -20.86 30.06
CA LEU A 17 4.50 -19.95 28.94
C LEU A 17 4.09 -20.66 27.65
N LEU A 18 2.98 -20.21 27.07
CA LEU A 18 2.53 -20.59 25.73
C LEU A 18 3.56 -20.01 24.72
N LEU A 19 4.32 -20.87 24.06
CA LEU A 19 5.29 -20.49 23.04
C LEU A 19 4.57 -20.19 21.71
N CYS A 20 4.48 -18.90 21.37
CA CYS A 20 4.07 -18.42 20.06
C CYS A 20 5.24 -18.58 19.06
N SER A 21 4.96 -19.07 17.85
CA SER A 21 5.84 -18.95 16.69
C SER A 21 6.22 -17.48 16.49
N THR A 22 7.52 -17.17 16.38
CA THR A 22 7.98 -15.81 16.11
C THR A 22 8.02 -15.55 14.60
N ASP A 23 6.84 -15.33 14.03
CA ASP A 23 6.73 -14.63 12.75
C ASP A 23 7.32 -13.22 12.88
N ALA A 24 7.76 -12.64 11.77
CA ALA A 24 8.14 -11.22 11.75
C ALA A 24 7.04 -10.41 12.44
N ILE A 25 7.37 -9.69 13.52
CA ILE A 25 6.37 -8.96 14.30
C ILE A 25 5.65 -8.04 13.33
N SER A 26 4.38 -8.32 13.11
CA SER A 26 3.46 -7.57 12.26
C SER A 26 2.40 -7.01 13.19
N GLN A 27 2.21 -5.70 13.16
CA GLN A 27 1.09 -5.07 13.83
C GLN A 27 -0.05 -4.97 12.82
N THR A 28 -0.96 -5.95 12.85
CA THR A 28 -2.19 -5.91 12.07
C THR A 28 -3.12 -4.86 12.64
N ALA A 29 -3.70 -4.02 11.78
CA ALA A 29 -4.72 -3.08 12.18
C ALA A 29 -6.06 -3.54 11.61
N THR A 30 -6.92 -4.00 12.51
CA THR A 30 -8.27 -4.41 12.19
C THR A 30 -9.29 -3.42 12.74
N TYR A 31 -10.51 -3.52 12.23
CA TYR A 31 -11.68 -2.87 12.77
C TYR A 31 -12.71 -3.94 13.12
N GLN A 32 -13.32 -3.78 14.29
CA GLN A 32 -14.34 -4.68 14.78
C GLN A 32 -15.72 -4.13 14.42
N GLN A 33 -16.46 -4.89 13.60
CA GLN A 33 -17.86 -4.64 13.30
C GLN A 33 -18.73 -5.63 14.08
N GLU A 34 -19.68 -5.11 14.86
CA GLU A 34 -20.70 -5.94 15.49
C GLU A 34 -22.00 -5.89 14.69
N ILE A 35 -22.60 -7.06 14.45
CA ILE A 35 -23.89 -7.18 13.77
C ILE A 35 -24.83 -7.99 14.66
N GLU A 36 -25.99 -7.41 14.94
CA GLU A 36 -27.09 -8.11 15.61
C GLU A 36 -27.98 -8.79 14.56
N LEU A 37 -28.16 -10.10 14.70
CA LEU A 37 -29.00 -10.93 13.86
C LEU A 37 -30.25 -11.33 14.64
N ARG A 38 -31.41 -10.95 14.12
CA ARG A 38 -32.72 -11.31 14.69
C ARG A 38 -33.21 -12.64 14.12
N PRO A 39 -34.13 -13.35 14.81
CA PRO A 39 -34.86 -14.46 14.21
C PRO A 39 -35.49 -14.07 12.88
N GLY A 40 -35.39 -14.95 11.87
CA GLY A 40 -35.90 -14.68 10.53
C GLY A 40 -34.86 -14.02 9.62
N TRP A 41 -35.31 -13.18 8.70
CA TRP A 41 -34.45 -12.56 7.69
C TRP A 41 -33.80 -11.27 8.19
N ASN A 42 -32.51 -11.11 7.91
CA ASN A 42 -31.73 -9.92 8.21
C ASN A 42 -31.03 -9.44 6.94
N ALA A 43 -31.07 -8.15 6.66
CA ALA A 43 -30.32 -7.51 5.59
C ALA A 43 -29.11 -6.78 6.18
N VAL A 44 -27.91 -7.36 6.02
CA VAL A 44 -26.69 -6.90 6.66
C VAL A 44 -25.68 -6.40 5.64
N TYR A 45 -24.89 -5.41 6.00
CA TYR A 45 -23.79 -4.89 5.21
C TYR A 45 -22.48 -5.06 5.96
N VAL A 46 -21.57 -5.81 5.36
CA VAL A 46 -20.27 -6.14 5.95
C VAL A 46 -19.27 -5.07 5.54
N GLN A 47 -18.62 -4.42 6.52
CA GLN A 47 -17.71 -3.29 6.32
C GLN A 47 -16.23 -3.70 6.29
N VAL A 48 -15.90 -4.89 6.82
CA VAL A 48 -14.53 -5.38 6.98
C VAL A 48 -14.38 -6.77 6.40
N GLU A 49 -13.21 -7.09 5.87
CA GLU A 49 -12.86 -8.43 5.40
C GLU A 49 -12.24 -9.19 6.60
N PRO A 50 -12.93 -10.20 7.16
CA PRO A 50 -12.38 -10.99 8.26
C PRO A 50 -11.15 -11.79 7.82
N GLU A 51 -10.24 -12.07 8.76
CA GLU A 51 -9.05 -12.89 8.47
C GLU A 51 -9.44 -14.33 8.05
N ASP A 52 -10.37 -14.95 8.80
CA ASP A 52 -11.09 -16.14 8.33
C ASP A 52 -12.47 -15.72 7.82
N ASN A 53 -12.59 -15.63 6.50
CA ASN A 53 -13.82 -15.23 5.82
C ASN A 53 -14.72 -16.41 5.43
N GLN A 54 -14.45 -17.64 5.88
CA GLN A 54 -15.34 -18.78 5.61
C GLN A 54 -16.68 -18.60 6.34
N LEU A 55 -17.79 -18.71 5.61
CA LEU A 55 -19.13 -18.56 6.21
C LEU A 55 -19.38 -19.55 7.36
N ALA A 56 -18.85 -20.76 7.24
CA ALA A 56 -18.94 -21.77 8.29
C ALA A 56 -18.25 -21.34 9.60
N THR A 57 -17.12 -20.60 9.51
CA THR A 57 -16.42 -20.07 10.69
C THR A 57 -17.17 -18.85 11.24
N VAL A 58 -17.54 -17.90 10.38
CA VAL A 58 -18.19 -16.65 10.78
C VAL A 58 -19.52 -16.89 11.52
N PHE A 59 -20.27 -17.91 11.12
CA PHE A 59 -21.59 -18.22 11.65
C PHE A 59 -21.65 -19.49 12.52
N ALA A 60 -20.51 -20.02 12.97
CA ALA A 60 -20.42 -21.33 13.65
C ALA A 60 -21.40 -21.49 14.84
N ASP A 61 -21.60 -20.42 15.62
CA ASP A 61 -22.42 -20.41 16.84
C ASP A 61 -23.81 -19.77 16.65
N VAL A 62 -24.25 -19.61 15.40
CA VAL A 62 -25.55 -19.02 15.07
C VAL A 62 -26.39 -20.05 14.30
N PRO A 63 -27.68 -20.26 14.66
CA PRO A 63 -28.56 -21.19 13.97
C PRO A 63 -28.98 -20.65 12.59
N ILE A 64 -28.06 -20.59 11.64
CA ILE A 64 -28.32 -20.09 10.29
C ILE A 64 -29.11 -21.12 9.48
N ALA A 65 -30.20 -20.69 8.85
CA ALA A 65 -30.87 -21.45 7.79
C ALA A 65 -30.13 -21.31 6.45
N SER A 66 -29.79 -20.07 6.09
CA SER A 66 -29.15 -19.76 4.81
C SER A 66 -28.56 -18.34 4.77
N VAL A 67 -27.49 -18.14 4.02
CA VAL A 67 -26.92 -16.82 3.71
C VAL A 67 -26.95 -16.61 2.21
N TRP A 68 -27.35 -15.42 1.76
CA TRP A 68 -27.51 -15.10 0.36
C TRP A 68 -26.77 -13.82 -0.01
N ARG A 69 -26.19 -13.79 -1.21
CA ARG A 69 -25.56 -12.63 -1.81
C ARG A 69 -26.16 -12.38 -3.19
N TRP A 70 -26.50 -11.12 -3.46
CA TRP A 70 -26.93 -10.67 -4.77
C TRP A 70 -25.72 -10.26 -5.62
N ILE A 71 -25.57 -10.90 -6.78
CA ILE A 71 -24.55 -10.62 -7.80
C ILE A 71 -25.27 -10.52 -9.15
N PRO A 72 -25.73 -9.33 -9.56
CA PRO A 72 -26.51 -9.19 -10.79
C PRO A 72 -25.67 -9.62 -12.01
N THR A 73 -26.19 -10.56 -12.80
CA THR A 73 -25.74 -10.73 -14.20
C THR A 73 -26.40 -9.61 -15.01
N GLY A 74 -25.77 -9.11 -16.09
CA GLY A 74 -26.19 -7.89 -16.81
C GLY A 74 -27.60 -7.88 -17.45
N THR A 75 -28.44 -8.84 -17.11
CA THR A 75 -29.86 -9.00 -17.44
C THR A 75 -30.69 -8.52 -16.24
N GLY A 76 -31.37 -7.38 -16.42
CA GLY A 76 -32.05 -6.61 -15.37
C GLY A 76 -32.85 -7.44 -14.35
N ALA A 77 -32.72 -7.05 -13.08
CA ALA A 77 -33.34 -7.71 -11.93
C ALA A 77 -34.87 -7.83 -12.06
N ARG A 78 -35.41 -9.03 -11.80
CA ARG A 78 -36.81 -9.18 -11.37
C ARG A 78 -36.85 -8.96 -9.86
N PHE A 79 -37.60 -7.96 -9.43
CA PHE A 79 -37.87 -7.66 -8.03
C PHE A 79 -38.49 -8.89 -7.34
N ILE A 80 -38.01 -9.22 -6.14
CA ILE A 80 -38.54 -10.32 -5.32
C ILE A 80 -39.22 -9.69 -4.11
N GLU A 81 -40.56 -9.75 -4.09
CA GLU A 81 -41.38 -9.20 -3.00
C GLU A 81 -41.30 -10.06 -1.72
N ASP A 82 -41.13 -11.38 -1.84
CA ASP A 82 -41.09 -12.31 -0.72
C ASP A 82 -39.85 -13.24 -0.79
N PRO A 83 -38.83 -13.05 0.07
CA PRO A 83 -37.70 -13.99 0.18
C PRO A 83 -38.11 -15.41 0.57
N ALA A 84 -39.32 -15.61 1.12
CA ALA A 84 -39.85 -16.92 1.49
C ALA A 84 -40.44 -17.72 0.32
N GLU A 85 -40.57 -17.15 -0.89
CA GLU A 85 -41.06 -17.87 -2.09
C GLU A 85 -40.05 -18.85 -2.70
N GLY A 86 -38.86 -19.01 -2.12
CA GLY A 86 -37.85 -19.96 -2.57
C GLY A 86 -36.92 -19.36 -3.62
N LEU A 87 -35.72 -18.97 -3.19
CA LEU A 87 -34.70 -18.31 -4.01
C LEU A 87 -33.82 -19.31 -4.80
N GLU A 88 -34.23 -20.58 -4.87
CA GLU A 88 -33.36 -21.74 -5.15
C GLU A 88 -32.92 -21.90 -6.63
N ASN A 89 -33.33 -21.00 -7.53
CA ASN A 89 -32.94 -21.03 -8.95
C ASN A 89 -33.01 -19.65 -9.64
N ILE A 90 -32.74 -18.57 -8.89
CA ILE A 90 -32.88 -17.20 -9.43
C ILE A 90 -31.52 -16.70 -9.91
N GLU A 91 -31.47 -16.37 -11.20
CA GLU A 91 -30.31 -15.75 -11.85
C GLU A 91 -29.82 -14.53 -11.03
N GLY A 92 -28.54 -14.54 -10.67
CA GLY A 92 -27.89 -13.49 -9.88
C GLY A 92 -27.83 -13.72 -8.36
N TRP A 93 -28.47 -14.77 -7.81
CA TRP A 93 -28.35 -15.11 -6.39
C TRP A 93 -27.35 -16.22 -6.14
N PHE A 94 -26.51 -16.02 -5.13
CA PHE A 94 -25.58 -17.01 -4.60
C PHE A 94 -25.94 -17.28 -3.13
N ALA A 95 -25.91 -18.56 -2.74
CA ALA A 95 -26.42 -19.03 -1.47
C ALA A 95 -25.42 -19.95 -0.76
N TRP A 96 -25.46 -19.91 0.56
CA TRP A 96 -24.80 -20.85 1.46
C TRP A 96 -25.82 -21.48 2.40
N PHE A 97 -25.77 -22.80 2.52
CA PHE A 97 -26.57 -23.58 3.46
C PHE A 97 -25.62 -24.39 4.35
N PRO A 98 -25.72 -24.29 5.69
CA PRO A 98 -24.80 -24.97 6.60
C PRO A 98 -24.97 -26.49 6.58
N GLU A 99 -23.86 -27.23 6.67
CA GLU A 99 -23.91 -28.66 6.93
C GLU A 99 -24.41 -28.95 8.36
N PRO A 100 -25.11 -30.07 8.61
CA PRO A 100 -25.38 -31.19 7.69
C PRO A 100 -26.75 -31.07 6.98
N ARG A 101 -27.26 -29.85 6.73
CA ARG A 101 -28.59 -29.68 6.14
C ARG A 101 -28.67 -30.35 4.76
N PRO A 102 -29.82 -30.95 4.38
CA PRO A 102 -29.98 -31.57 3.07
C PRO A 102 -29.67 -30.62 1.92
N GLU A 103 -29.90 -29.32 2.07
CA GLU A 103 -29.68 -28.29 1.05
C GLU A 103 -28.21 -27.86 0.92
N ALA A 104 -27.30 -28.32 1.79
CA ALA A 104 -25.89 -27.93 1.80
C ALA A 104 -25.20 -28.10 0.44
N PHE A 105 -25.58 -29.11 -0.35
CA PHE A 105 -25.03 -29.36 -1.70
C PHE A 105 -25.40 -28.30 -2.74
N LEU A 106 -26.40 -27.44 -2.46
CA LEU A 106 -26.80 -26.32 -3.32
C LEU A 106 -25.93 -25.07 -3.09
N SER A 107 -25.04 -25.09 -2.10
CA SER A 107 -24.20 -23.93 -1.77
C SER A 107 -23.26 -23.58 -2.92
N ASN A 108 -23.24 -22.31 -3.30
CA ASN A 108 -22.31 -21.73 -4.27
C ASN A 108 -21.68 -20.41 -3.76
N LEU A 109 -22.04 -19.99 -2.54
CA LEU A 109 -21.40 -18.95 -1.75
C LEU A 109 -20.68 -19.63 -0.57
N PHE A 110 -19.41 -19.30 -0.34
CA PHE A 110 -18.62 -19.92 0.74
C PHE A 110 -17.87 -18.91 1.61
N ARG A 111 -17.79 -17.65 1.16
CA ARG A 111 -17.04 -16.60 1.82
C ARG A 111 -17.88 -15.36 2.03
N ILE A 112 -17.60 -14.66 3.12
CA ILE A 112 -18.06 -13.30 3.36
C ILE A 112 -16.99 -12.32 2.84
N ASN A 113 -17.39 -11.12 2.43
CA ASN A 113 -16.48 -10.11 1.91
C ASN A 113 -16.81 -8.74 2.47
N ALA A 114 -15.80 -7.87 2.56
CA ALA A 114 -15.96 -6.45 2.84
C ALA A 114 -16.84 -5.75 1.81
N ASN A 115 -17.41 -4.62 2.21
CA ASN A 115 -18.27 -3.75 1.41
C ASN A 115 -19.36 -4.48 0.63
N THR A 116 -19.92 -5.53 1.23
CA THR A 116 -20.88 -6.41 0.55
C THR A 116 -22.13 -6.60 1.40
N ALA A 117 -23.29 -6.54 0.75
CA ALA A 117 -24.58 -6.82 1.36
C ALA A 117 -24.92 -8.32 1.30
N TYR A 118 -25.51 -8.82 2.39
CA TYR A 118 -25.97 -10.20 2.53
C TYR A 118 -27.39 -10.24 3.11
N LEU A 119 -28.17 -11.24 2.68
CA LEU A 119 -29.39 -11.63 3.37
C LEU A 119 -29.12 -12.88 4.21
N VAL A 120 -29.31 -12.77 5.52
CA VAL A 120 -29.01 -13.83 6.48
C VAL A 120 -30.30 -14.28 7.12
N ARG A 121 -30.65 -15.56 6.97
CA ARG A 121 -31.81 -16.16 7.62
C ARG A 121 -31.39 -16.93 8.85
N VAL A 122 -31.89 -16.52 10.01
CA VAL A 122 -31.65 -17.14 11.31
C VAL A 122 -32.88 -17.93 11.74
N GLU A 123 -32.68 -19.15 12.21
CA GLU A 123 -33.71 -20.00 12.82
C GLU A 123 -33.80 -19.79 14.33
N GLY A 124 -34.85 -20.32 14.94
CA GLY A 124 -35.10 -20.14 16.38
C GLY A 124 -35.81 -18.83 16.70
N ASN A 125 -35.75 -18.43 17.97
CA ASN A 125 -36.52 -17.31 18.51
C ASN A 125 -35.64 -16.30 19.29
N GLU A 126 -34.31 -16.44 19.22
CA GLU A 126 -33.36 -15.61 19.94
C GLU A 126 -32.54 -14.75 18.97
N SER A 127 -32.20 -13.52 19.38
CA SER A 127 -31.24 -12.69 18.65
C SER A 127 -29.81 -13.13 18.96
N HIS A 128 -28.94 -13.12 17.96
CA HIS A 128 -27.54 -13.46 18.07
C HIS A 128 -26.67 -12.27 17.68
N ARG A 129 -25.55 -12.07 18.36
CA ARG A 129 -24.55 -11.07 17.98
C ARG A 129 -23.37 -11.78 17.35
N ILE A 130 -23.00 -11.34 16.14
CA ILE A 130 -21.74 -11.73 15.52
C ILE A 130 -20.76 -10.56 15.56
N THR A 131 -19.49 -10.90 15.66
CA THR A 131 -18.39 -9.93 15.72
C THR A 131 -17.44 -10.26 14.58
N LEU A 132 -17.33 -9.33 13.63
CA LEU A 132 -16.41 -9.42 12.50
C LEU A 132 -15.19 -8.56 12.83
N ASP A 133 -14.04 -9.21 13.00
CA ASP A 133 -12.76 -8.54 13.18
C ASP A 133 -11.96 -8.69 11.90
N GLY A 134 -11.67 -7.57 11.23
CA GLY A 134 -11.15 -7.61 9.87
C GLY A 134 -10.55 -6.31 9.37
N ARG A 135 -9.98 -6.36 8.17
CA ARG A 135 -9.38 -5.19 7.52
C ARG A 135 -10.44 -4.43 6.74
N PRO A 136 -10.58 -3.11 6.92
CA PRO A 136 -11.40 -2.29 6.04
C PRO A 136 -10.79 -2.21 4.65
N GLU A 137 -11.62 -2.38 3.62
CA GLU A 137 -11.25 -2.13 2.22
C GLU A 137 -12.02 -0.91 1.71
N PHE A 138 -11.41 -0.09 0.86
CA PHE A 138 -12.11 1.01 0.21
C PHE A 138 -12.59 0.57 -1.18
N VAL A 139 -13.87 0.23 -1.28
CA VAL A 139 -14.53 -0.11 -2.54
C VAL A 139 -15.66 0.90 -2.78
N PRO A 140 -15.57 1.75 -3.83
CA PRO A 140 -16.64 2.66 -4.18
C PRO A 140 -17.96 1.92 -4.49
N LEU A 141 -19.09 2.49 -4.08
CA LEU A 141 -20.42 1.97 -4.39
C LEU A 141 -20.67 1.97 -5.90
N GLY A 142 -21.03 0.78 -6.42
CA GLY A 142 -21.41 0.57 -7.82
C GLY A 142 -22.92 0.54 -8.00
N TRP A 143 -23.51 1.65 -8.41
CA TRP A 143 -24.96 1.76 -8.64
C TRP A 143 -25.40 1.12 -9.97
N GLN A 144 -26.50 0.36 -9.92
CA GLN A 144 -27.12 -0.21 -11.11
C GLN A 144 -28.01 0.83 -11.81
N THR A 145 -27.71 1.16 -13.07
CA THR A 145 -28.45 2.16 -13.84
C THR A 145 -29.90 1.72 -14.09
N ASN A 146 -30.88 2.56 -13.72
CA ASN A 146 -32.31 2.28 -13.87
C ASN A 146 -32.76 0.99 -13.19
N ALA A 147 -32.12 0.61 -12.10
CA ALA A 147 -32.39 -0.63 -11.38
C ALA A 147 -32.11 -0.47 -9.88
N PHE A 148 -32.50 -1.50 -9.12
CA PHE A 148 -32.21 -1.58 -7.69
C PHE A 148 -30.81 -2.16 -7.44
N THR A 149 -30.13 -1.57 -6.45
CA THR A 149 -28.87 -2.07 -5.91
C THR A 149 -29.08 -2.48 -4.46
N LEU A 150 -28.71 -3.72 -4.10
CA LEU A 150 -28.69 -4.18 -2.70
C LEU A 150 -27.34 -3.81 -2.09
N THR A 151 -27.33 -2.80 -1.23
CA THR A 151 -26.09 -2.30 -0.61
C THR A 151 -26.36 -1.67 0.75
N GLY A 152 -25.33 -1.57 1.58
CA GLY A 152 -25.31 -0.64 2.70
C GLY A 152 -24.80 0.73 2.27
N LEU A 153 -24.91 1.70 3.18
CA LEU A 153 -24.48 3.08 2.95
C LEU A 153 -23.36 3.47 3.94
N PRO A 154 -22.35 4.25 3.50
CA PRO A 154 -21.19 4.62 4.30
C PRO A 154 -21.52 5.74 5.30
N VAL A 155 -22.30 5.41 6.32
CA VAL A 155 -22.73 6.36 7.37
C VAL A 155 -22.15 6.01 8.73
N ALA A 156 -21.94 7.03 9.56
CA ALA A 156 -21.51 6.87 10.93
C ALA A 156 -22.59 6.17 11.78
N PRO A 157 -22.22 5.27 12.71
CA PRO A 157 -23.19 4.60 13.58
C PRO A 157 -23.82 5.55 14.62
N VAL A 158 -23.18 6.69 14.89
CA VAL A 158 -23.65 7.71 15.84
C VAL A 158 -24.15 8.92 15.05
N ASN A 159 -25.39 9.32 15.27
CA ASN A 159 -26.07 10.41 14.56
C ASN A 159 -26.02 10.28 13.02
N PRO A 160 -26.47 9.15 12.44
CA PRO A 160 -26.53 9.01 10.98
C PRO A 160 -27.57 9.95 10.36
N PRO A 161 -27.37 10.36 9.09
CA PRO A 161 -28.37 11.10 8.35
C PRO A 161 -29.59 10.23 8.04
N THR A 162 -30.71 10.89 7.77
CA THR A 162 -31.85 10.27 7.09
C THR A 162 -31.52 9.96 5.63
N PHE A 163 -32.29 9.06 5.00
CA PHE A 163 -32.12 8.77 3.57
C PHE A 163 -32.31 10.02 2.69
N GLY A 164 -33.23 10.91 3.08
CA GLY A 164 -33.47 12.17 2.38
C GLY A 164 -32.28 13.12 2.48
N GLU A 165 -31.65 13.22 3.64
CA GLU A 165 -30.43 14.02 3.85
C GLU A 165 -29.24 13.42 3.08
N PHE A 166 -29.03 12.11 3.18
CA PHE A 166 -27.91 11.43 2.51
C PHE A 166 -27.99 11.53 0.98
N PHE A 167 -29.16 11.31 0.39
CA PHE A 167 -29.36 11.39 -1.07
C PHE A 167 -29.68 12.81 -1.58
N ALA A 168 -29.68 13.83 -0.71
CA ALA A 168 -30.04 15.19 -1.08
C ALA A 168 -29.21 15.72 -2.25
N ALA A 169 -27.91 15.42 -2.29
CA ALA A 169 -26.98 15.86 -3.34
C ALA A 169 -26.97 14.97 -4.60
N SER A 170 -27.80 13.91 -4.66
CA SER A 170 -27.80 12.95 -5.77
C SER A 170 -29.09 13.02 -6.59
N PRO A 171 -29.10 13.67 -7.77
CA PRO A 171 -30.28 13.72 -8.63
C PRO A 171 -30.81 12.34 -9.03
N ALA A 172 -29.91 11.36 -9.18
CA ALA A 172 -30.25 9.98 -9.55
C ALA A 172 -30.92 9.17 -8.43
N HIS A 173 -30.86 9.63 -7.17
CA HIS A 173 -31.41 8.91 -6.02
C HIS A 173 -32.46 9.73 -5.26
N ARG A 174 -32.49 11.05 -5.44
CA ARG A 174 -33.49 11.93 -4.83
C ARG A 174 -34.89 11.50 -5.28
N ASP A 175 -35.80 11.37 -4.31
CA ASP A 175 -37.18 10.95 -4.50
C ASP A 175 -37.35 9.55 -5.12
N GLN A 176 -36.30 8.73 -5.15
CA GLN A 176 -36.35 7.35 -5.62
C GLN A 176 -36.73 6.38 -4.49
N PRO A 177 -37.38 5.24 -4.81
CA PRO A 177 -37.78 4.28 -3.81
C PRO A 177 -36.58 3.60 -3.15
N VAL A 178 -36.63 3.53 -1.82
CA VAL A 178 -35.71 2.77 -0.98
C VAL A 178 -36.53 1.79 -0.16
N TYR A 179 -36.08 0.53 -0.08
CA TYR A 179 -36.70 -0.49 0.76
C TYR A 179 -35.75 -0.98 1.83
N GLN A 180 -36.28 -1.12 3.04
CA GLN A 180 -35.62 -1.75 4.17
C GLN A 180 -36.35 -3.04 4.54
N LEU A 181 -35.64 -3.98 5.13
CA LEU A 181 -36.24 -5.21 5.64
C LEU A 181 -36.83 -4.94 7.04
N ASP A 182 -38.08 -5.35 7.27
CA ASP A 182 -38.75 -5.24 8.56
C ASP A 182 -38.47 -6.45 9.48
N ASP A 183 -38.93 -6.35 10.73
CA ASP A 183 -38.77 -7.42 11.74
C ASP A 183 -39.48 -8.73 11.38
N SER A 184 -40.40 -8.70 10.42
CA SER A 184 -41.10 -9.88 9.91
C SER A 184 -40.43 -10.50 8.68
N GLY A 185 -39.29 -9.94 8.24
CA GLY A 185 -38.56 -10.37 7.07
C GLY A 185 -39.19 -9.93 5.74
N ARG A 186 -39.98 -8.86 5.74
CA ARG A 186 -40.63 -8.30 4.54
C ARG A 186 -40.00 -6.96 4.15
N TRP A 187 -39.87 -6.73 2.85
CA TRP A 187 -39.42 -5.45 2.34
C TRP A 187 -40.51 -4.40 2.45
N GLN A 188 -40.19 -3.28 3.09
CA GLN A 188 -41.10 -2.15 3.23
C GLN A 188 -40.45 -0.85 2.71
N PRO A 189 -41.23 0.05 2.08
CA PRO A 189 -40.71 1.32 1.62
C PRO A 189 -40.30 2.19 2.81
N VAL A 190 -39.18 2.88 2.65
CA VAL A 190 -38.64 3.80 3.64
C VAL A 190 -39.26 5.18 3.46
N ASN A 191 -39.61 5.85 4.58
CA ASN A 191 -39.88 7.27 4.54
C ASN A 191 -38.55 8.03 4.59
N ALA A 192 -38.10 8.52 3.44
CA ALA A 192 -36.79 9.12 3.30
C ALA A 192 -36.56 10.33 4.21
N ALA A 193 -37.60 11.10 4.52
CA ALA A 193 -37.49 12.34 5.30
C ALA A 193 -37.31 12.11 6.81
N THR A 194 -37.65 10.92 7.33
CA THR A 194 -37.69 10.68 8.78
C THR A 194 -36.94 9.44 9.23
N THR A 195 -36.58 8.55 8.31
CA THR A 195 -35.92 7.29 8.66
C THR A 195 -34.41 7.48 8.61
N PRO A 196 -33.69 7.36 9.75
CA PRO A 196 -32.23 7.38 9.77
C PRO A 196 -31.66 6.11 9.12
N ILE A 197 -30.53 6.25 8.44
CA ILE A 197 -29.79 5.12 7.88
C ILE A 197 -29.07 4.39 9.01
N ARG A 198 -29.19 3.06 9.11
CA ARG A 198 -28.45 2.27 10.10
C ARG A 198 -27.15 1.74 9.51
N SER A 199 -26.03 2.06 10.16
CA SER A 199 -24.71 1.54 9.76
C SER A 199 -24.69 0.02 9.92
N GLY A 200 -24.20 -0.69 8.91
CA GLY A 200 -24.13 -2.17 8.92
C GLY A 200 -25.41 -2.88 8.46
N GLU A 201 -26.45 -2.15 8.04
CA GLU A 201 -27.62 -2.73 7.38
C GLU A 201 -27.56 -2.53 5.85
N ALA A 202 -28.25 -3.42 5.13
CA ALA A 202 -28.40 -3.34 3.68
C ALA A 202 -29.83 -2.96 3.26
N TYR A 203 -29.91 -2.22 2.16
CA TYR A 203 -31.13 -1.66 1.60
C TYR A 203 -31.21 -1.91 0.11
N TRP A 204 -32.42 -2.00 -0.43
CA TRP A 204 -32.63 -1.89 -1.87
C TRP A 204 -32.83 -0.42 -2.21
N VAL A 205 -31.92 0.13 -3.01
CA VAL A 205 -31.96 1.53 -3.45
C VAL A 205 -32.09 1.57 -4.96
N PHE A 206 -33.09 2.27 -5.46
CA PHE A 206 -33.25 2.49 -6.90
C PHE A 206 -32.40 3.68 -7.37
N THR A 207 -31.76 3.52 -8.52
CA THR A 207 -30.98 4.59 -9.17
C THR A 207 -31.60 4.94 -10.52
N GLU A 208 -32.04 6.18 -10.69
CA GLU A 208 -32.49 6.73 -11.97
C GLU A 208 -31.28 7.22 -12.78
N GLY A 209 -31.04 6.61 -13.94
CA GLY A 209 -29.88 6.91 -14.77
C GLY A 209 -28.57 6.39 -14.18
N ASN A 210 -27.45 6.92 -14.68
CA ASN A 210 -26.12 6.56 -14.18
C ASN A 210 -25.76 7.41 -12.97
N SER A 211 -25.13 6.81 -11.96
CA SER A 211 -24.68 7.51 -10.76
C SER A 211 -23.35 6.97 -10.26
N ALA A 212 -22.45 7.87 -9.87
CA ALA A 212 -21.22 7.57 -9.15
C ALA A 212 -21.28 8.07 -7.69
N PHE A 213 -22.47 8.39 -7.19
CA PHE A 213 -22.66 9.04 -5.90
C PHE A 213 -22.13 8.18 -4.74
N GLN A 214 -21.24 8.73 -3.91
CA GLN A 214 -20.67 8.02 -2.76
C GLN A 214 -21.17 8.56 -1.41
N GLY A 215 -21.88 9.69 -1.40
CA GLY A 215 -22.25 10.45 -0.21
C GLY A 215 -22.09 11.96 -0.46
N ALA A 216 -22.51 12.78 0.50
CA ALA A 216 -22.38 14.24 0.45
C ALA A 216 -20.91 14.71 0.41
N MET A 217 -20.05 14.00 1.14
CA MET A 217 -18.61 14.20 1.13
C MET A 217 -17.95 12.82 0.92
N GLY A 218 -16.90 12.75 0.10
CA GLY A 218 -16.32 11.47 -0.31
C GLY A 218 -14.80 11.48 -0.39
N VAL A 219 -14.25 10.27 -0.53
CA VAL A 219 -12.81 10.03 -0.67
C VAL A 219 -12.53 9.55 -2.09
N VAL A 220 -11.45 10.06 -2.67
CA VAL A 220 -10.85 9.56 -3.91
C VAL A 220 -9.40 9.21 -3.62
N LEU A 221 -9.03 7.97 -3.94
CA LEU A 221 -7.65 7.51 -3.86
C LEU A 221 -7.06 7.52 -5.27
N ASP A 222 -5.86 8.08 -5.42
CA ASP A 222 -5.16 8.09 -6.70
C ASP A 222 -4.78 6.67 -7.15
N ARG A 223 -4.64 5.73 -6.19
CA ARG A 223 -4.22 4.33 -6.43
C ARG A 223 -4.80 3.40 -5.36
N GLY A 224 -5.30 2.25 -5.81
CA GLY A 224 -5.65 1.11 -4.95
C GLY A 224 -6.92 1.28 -4.12
N GLU A 225 -7.16 0.30 -3.24
CA GLU A 225 -8.31 0.17 -2.34
C GLU A 225 -7.90 0.42 -0.86
N SER A 226 -6.64 0.80 -0.63
CA SER A 226 -6.03 1.08 0.67
C SER A 226 -4.78 1.96 0.50
N LEU A 227 -4.26 2.49 1.62
CA LEU A 227 -3.01 3.24 1.67
C LEU A 227 -1.83 2.28 1.93
N GLU A 228 -1.43 1.51 0.92
CA GLU A 228 -0.36 0.51 1.04
C GLU A 228 1.00 1.08 0.60
N PHE A 229 1.74 1.63 1.56
CA PHE A 229 3.07 2.19 1.36
C PHE A 229 4.11 1.11 1.00
N GLY A 230 3.90 -0.14 1.42
CA GLY A 230 4.89 -1.21 1.27
C GLY A 230 6.25 -0.81 1.84
N ALA A 231 7.34 -1.28 1.23
CA ALA A 231 8.71 -0.87 1.60
C ALA A 231 9.13 0.44 0.91
N VAL A 232 8.59 0.73 -0.27
CA VAL A 232 9.10 1.76 -1.18
C VAL A 232 8.35 3.06 -1.08
N LEU A 233 7.02 3.06 -1.06
CA LEU A 233 6.28 4.31 -1.15
C LEU A 233 6.32 5.02 0.21
N GLU A 234 6.73 6.28 0.23
CA GLU A 234 6.79 7.07 1.48
C GLU A 234 5.59 7.98 1.67
N GLU A 235 4.88 8.30 0.59
CA GLU A 235 3.80 9.25 0.62
C GLU A 235 2.60 8.77 -0.20
N TYR A 236 1.40 9.11 0.27
CA TYR A 236 0.14 8.90 -0.41
C TYR A 236 -0.68 10.18 -0.41
N ARG A 237 -1.29 10.48 -1.55
CA ARG A 237 -2.30 11.53 -1.64
C ARG A 237 -3.68 10.95 -1.43
N VAL A 238 -4.41 11.52 -0.49
CA VAL A 238 -5.85 11.28 -0.29
C VAL A 238 -6.58 12.54 -0.72
N VAL A 239 -7.53 12.41 -1.65
CA VAL A 239 -8.37 13.52 -2.09
C VAL A 239 -9.72 13.39 -1.39
N LEU A 240 -10.09 14.41 -0.61
CA LEU A 240 -11.38 14.49 0.05
C LEU A 240 -12.23 15.52 -0.68
N ARG A 241 -13.39 15.10 -1.21
CA ARG A 241 -14.24 15.95 -2.06
C ARG A 241 -15.55 16.28 -1.37
N ASN A 242 -15.87 17.56 -1.26
CA ASN A 242 -17.19 18.02 -0.86
C ASN A 242 -18.09 18.12 -2.10
N PHE A 243 -19.13 17.29 -2.20
CA PHE A 243 -20.07 17.32 -3.32
C PHE A 243 -21.26 18.24 -3.08
N THR A 244 -21.33 18.89 -1.92
CA THR A 244 -22.44 19.78 -1.55
C THR A 244 -22.20 21.21 -2.00
N ASP A 245 -23.27 22.00 -1.99
CA ASP A 245 -23.25 23.45 -2.22
C ASP A 245 -23.02 24.26 -0.91
N LEU A 246 -22.72 23.58 0.20
CA LEU A 246 -22.42 24.16 1.49
C LEU A 246 -20.97 23.87 1.90
N PRO A 247 -20.29 24.82 2.58
CA PRO A 247 -19.00 24.51 3.20
C PRO A 247 -19.21 23.49 4.32
N GLY A 248 -18.20 22.67 4.57
CA GLY A 248 -18.19 21.72 5.67
C GLY A 248 -16.78 21.35 6.12
N SER A 249 -16.64 20.19 6.76
CA SER A 249 -15.33 19.71 7.21
C SER A 249 -15.22 18.19 7.18
N PHE A 250 -14.00 17.72 6.90
CA PHE A 250 -13.62 16.33 7.09
C PHE A 250 -12.89 16.18 8.42
N ARG A 251 -13.14 15.07 9.11
CA ARG A 251 -12.37 14.66 10.28
C ARG A 251 -11.74 13.32 10.01
N ILE A 252 -10.40 13.27 10.05
CA ILE A 252 -9.60 12.06 9.97
C ILE A 252 -9.22 11.65 11.40
N ARG A 253 -9.64 10.47 11.84
CA ARG A 253 -9.33 9.91 13.15
C ARG A 253 -8.56 8.62 13.02
N ARG A 254 -7.53 8.45 13.86
CA ARG A 254 -6.73 7.22 13.93
C ARG A 254 -7.43 6.23 14.86
N PHE A 255 -7.75 5.04 14.34
CA PHE A 255 -8.30 3.95 15.15
C PHE A 255 -7.15 3.14 15.79
N ALA A 256 -7.16 3.01 17.12
CA ALA A 256 -6.05 2.52 17.95
C ALA A 256 -4.77 3.40 17.89
N ALA A 257 -4.45 4.06 19.02
CA ALA A 257 -3.22 4.84 19.16
C ALA A 257 -1.99 3.91 19.17
N GLY A 258 -0.95 4.26 18.40
CA GLY A 258 0.28 3.47 18.30
C GLY A 258 0.34 2.48 17.12
N GLY A 259 -0.54 2.61 16.13
CA GLY A 259 -0.41 1.96 14.81
C GLY A 259 0.71 2.58 13.96
N LEU A 260 0.56 2.46 12.63
CA LEU A 260 1.50 3.01 11.63
C LEU A 260 1.91 4.48 11.92
N PRO A 261 3.21 4.78 12.13
CA PRO A 261 3.70 6.15 12.26
C PRO A 261 3.49 6.93 10.96
N LEU A 262 2.58 7.89 10.99
CA LEU A 262 2.22 8.75 9.86
C LEU A 262 2.51 10.22 10.19
N ALA A 263 2.86 10.99 9.17
CA ALA A 263 2.95 12.44 9.12
C ALA A 263 2.00 12.95 8.03
N PHE A 264 1.69 14.24 8.03
CA PHE A 264 0.95 14.88 6.95
C PHE A 264 1.63 16.17 6.54
N GLU A 265 1.50 16.52 5.26
CA GLU A 265 1.97 17.80 4.74
C GLU A 265 1.08 18.93 5.28
N PHE A 266 1.71 19.93 5.90
CA PHE A 266 1.07 21.13 6.40
C PHE A 266 1.80 22.35 5.84
N GLU A 267 1.08 23.14 5.06
CA GLU A 267 1.51 24.45 4.58
C GLU A 267 0.98 25.53 5.53
N ASP A 268 1.87 26.36 6.05
CA ASP A 268 1.47 27.50 6.87
C ASP A 268 0.80 28.57 5.98
N PRO A 269 -0.46 28.94 6.24
CA PRO A 269 -1.19 29.87 5.38
C PRO A 269 -0.66 31.32 5.44
N GLU A 270 0.14 31.69 6.44
CA GLU A 270 0.72 33.02 6.58
C GLU A 270 2.07 33.13 5.85
N THR A 271 2.89 32.08 5.90
CA THR A 271 4.26 32.09 5.34
C THR A 271 4.40 31.34 4.02
N GLY A 272 3.51 30.39 3.73
CA GLY A 272 3.62 29.44 2.62
C GLY A 272 4.65 28.34 2.89
N ASP A 273 5.20 28.25 4.11
CA ASP A 273 6.20 27.24 4.43
C ASP A 273 5.55 25.88 4.60
N THR A 274 6.12 24.86 3.93
CA THR A 274 5.67 23.48 4.05
C THR A 274 6.42 22.74 5.16
N SER A 275 5.68 21.97 5.95
CA SER A 275 6.18 21.15 7.06
C SER A 275 5.51 19.78 7.13
N TRP A 276 6.11 18.83 7.85
CA TRP A 276 5.62 17.46 7.97
C TRP A 276 5.45 17.01 9.42
N PRO A 277 4.49 17.59 10.18
CA PRO A 277 4.18 17.14 11.53
C PRO A 277 3.63 15.72 11.55
N ASN A 278 3.82 15.01 12.68
CA ASN A 278 3.17 13.72 12.91
C ASN A 278 1.65 13.87 12.82
N LEU A 279 0.98 12.91 12.17
CA LEU A 279 -0.47 12.87 12.06
C LEU A 279 -1.07 12.69 13.47
N PRO A 280 -1.82 13.67 13.98
CA PRO A 280 -2.44 13.59 15.30
C PRO A 280 -3.50 12.48 15.35
N GLU A 281 -3.99 12.17 16.55
CA GLU A 281 -5.08 11.19 16.72
C GLU A 281 -6.36 11.61 15.97
N SER A 282 -6.60 12.92 15.87
CA SER A 282 -7.71 13.51 15.14
C SER A 282 -7.23 14.76 14.41
N LEU A 283 -7.45 14.82 13.10
CA LEU A 283 -7.19 15.98 12.24
C LEU A 283 -8.50 16.43 11.60
N THR A 284 -8.83 17.72 11.74
CA THR A 284 -10.02 18.32 11.10
C THR A 284 -9.57 19.26 9.99
N LEU A 285 -10.17 19.11 8.82
CA LEU A 285 -9.83 19.84 7.60
C LEU A 285 -11.09 20.55 7.08
N PRO A 286 -11.09 21.87 6.92
CA PRO A 286 -12.20 22.58 6.29
C PRO A 286 -12.29 22.21 4.80
N ALA A 287 -13.51 22.16 4.27
CA ALA A 287 -13.78 21.90 2.86
C ALA A 287 -14.85 22.89 2.36
N ASP A 288 -14.48 23.77 1.44
CA ASP A 288 -15.43 24.66 0.80
C ASP A 288 -16.46 23.88 -0.03
N ALA A 289 -17.59 24.53 -0.34
CA ALA A 289 -18.63 23.98 -1.20
C ALA A 289 -18.06 23.56 -2.56
N GLY A 290 -18.30 22.32 -2.98
CA GLY A 290 -17.82 21.78 -4.26
C GLY A 290 -16.29 21.62 -4.39
N ALA A 291 -15.53 21.77 -3.29
CA ALA A 291 -14.06 21.80 -3.33
C ALA A 291 -13.40 20.45 -3.01
N ASP A 292 -12.17 20.30 -3.50
CA ASP A 292 -11.25 19.22 -3.15
C ASP A 292 -10.29 19.67 -2.06
N VAL A 293 -10.12 18.82 -1.05
CA VAL A 293 -9.10 18.95 -0.01
C VAL A 293 -8.06 17.87 -0.25
N PHE A 294 -6.81 18.28 -0.44
CA PHE A 294 -5.69 17.37 -0.67
C PHE A 294 -4.98 17.09 0.65
N VAL A 295 -4.87 15.81 1.00
CA VAL A 295 -4.14 15.37 2.19
C VAL A 295 -2.99 14.48 1.75
N GLN A 296 -1.78 15.01 1.81
CA GLN A 296 -0.58 14.24 1.57
C GLN A 296 -0.12 13.59 2.88
N LEU A 297 -0.15 12.27 2.94
CA LEU A 297 0.24 11.47 4.10
C LEU A 297 1.59 10.83 3.87
N GLY A 298 2.53 11.03 4.80
CA GLY A 298 3.88 10.47 4.76
C GLY A 298 4.08 9.41 5.84
N VAL A 299 4.88 8.39 5.59
CA VAL A 299 5.20 7.34 6.57
C VAL A 299 6.54 7.59 7.26
N VAL A 300 6.57 7.48 8.59
CA VAL A 300 7.77 7.77 9.39
C VAL A 300 8.46 6.47 9.80
N ARG A 301 9.18 5.84 8.84
CA ARG A 301 9.77 4.49 9.01
C ARG A 301 10.75 4.36 10.18
N ARG A 302 11.48 5.43 10.50
CA ARG A 302 12.39 5.45 11.66
C ARG A 302 11.71 5.15 13.00
N ASN A 303 10.39 5.32 13.07
CA ASN A 303 9.59 5.05 14.27
C ASN A 303 8.91 3.67 14.23
N PHE A 304 9.25 2.79 13.27
CA PHE A 304 8.63 1.47 13.18
C PHE A 304 9.07 0.57 14.33
N SER A 305 8.11 -0.02 15.02
CA SER A 305 8.31 -1.02 16.07
C SER A 305 8.16 -2.46 15.57
N ALA A 306 7.68 -2.63 14.34
CA ALA A 306 7.37 -3.92 13.72
C ALA A 306 7.82 -3.92 12.26
N SER A 307 8.04 -5.11 11.69
CA SER A 307 8.45 -5.26 10.29
C SER A 307 7.36 -4.84 9.32
N ARG A 308 6.11 -4.94 9.78
CA ARG A 308 4.93 -4.39 9.14
C ARG A 308 4.12 -3.67 10.20
N MET A 309 3.73 -2.44 9.91
CA MET A 309 2.83 -1.66 10.75
C MET A 309 1.62 -1.26 9.93
N GLU A 310 0.46 -1.34 10.55
CA GLU A 310 -0.80 -0.99 9.93
C GLU A 310 -1.57 0.02 10.80
N GLN A 311 -2.54 0.70 10.20
CA GLN A 311 -3.40 1.67 10.84
C GLN A 311 -4.74 1.69 10.13
N VAL A 312 -5.84 1.73 10.89
CA VAL A 312 -7.14 2.09 10.32
C VAL A 312 -7.37 3.58 10.55
N LEU A 313 -7.69 4.30 9.48
CA LEU A 313 -8.13 5.69 9.50
C LEU A 313 -9.64 5.74 9.30
N GLU A 314 -10.32 6.46 10.16
CA GLU A 314 -11.74 6.76 10.03
C GLU A 314 -11.89 8.20 9.54
N ILE A 315 -12.56 8.38 8.41
CA ILE A 315 -12.86 9.68 7.83
C ILE A 315 -14.36 9.90 7.99
N THR A 316 -14.73 10.93 8.74
CA THR A 316 -16.13 11.34 8.92
C THR A 316 -16.34 12.77 8.44
N ASP A 317 -17.58 13.09 8.12
CA ASP A 317 -18.02 14.45 7.82
C ASP A 317 -19.18 14.89 8.73
N GLU A 318 -19.54 16.16 8.62
CA GLU A 318 -20.65 16.76 9.37
C GLU A 318 -22.04 16.36 8.88
N PHE A 319 -22.14 15.78 7.69
CA PHE A 319 -23.38 15.22 7.12
C PHE A 319 -23.59 13.76 7.56
N GLY A 320 -22.72 13.24 8.42
CA GLY A 320 -22.81 11.90 9.01
C GLY A 320 -22.29 10.78 8.10
N GLY A 321 -21.58 11.12 7.01
CA GLY A 321 -20.83 10.16 6.21
C GLY A 321 -19.63 9.61 6.98
N ARG A 322 -19.25 8.36 6.64
CA ARG A 322 -18.13 7.65 7.25
C ARG A 322 -17.46 6.70 6.27
N ILE A 323 -16.15 6.82 6.15
CA ILE A 323 -15.30 5.93 5.37
C ILE A 323 -14.19 5.38 6.28
N LEU A 324 -13.91 4.09 6.15
CA LEU A 324 -12.77 3.44 6.78
C LEU A 324 -11.69 3.18 5.73
N LEU A 325 -10.47 3.61 6.00
CA LEU A 325 -9.31 3.35 5.15
C LEU A 325 -8.27 2.56 5.95
N HIS A 326 -7.85 1.43 5.39
CA HIS A 326 -6.65 0.74 5.88
C HIS A 326 -5.39 1.40 5.32
N ALA A 327 -4.38 1.53 6.16
CA ALA A 327 -3.03 1.95 5.80
C ALA A 327 -2.02 0.92 6.28
N GLY A 328 -1.08 0.53 5.42
CA GLY A 328 -0.07 -0.48 5.70
C GLY A 328 1.29 -0.07 5.17
N ALA A 329 2.35 -0.43 5.90
CA ALA A 329 3.71 -0.20 5.47
C ALA A 329 4.66 -1.25 6.01
N ASN A 330 5.72 -1.51 5.25
CA ASN A 330 6.78 -2.44 5.63
C ASN A 330 8.05 -1.67 6.00
N SER A 331 8.80 -2.18 6.96
CA SER A 331 10.18 -1.77 7.17
C SER A 331 11.04 -2.16 5.96
N LEU A 332 12.18 -1.48 5.78
CA LEU A 332 13.10 -1.79 4.68
C LEU A 332 13.78 -3.17 4.81
N GLN A 333 13.76 -3.74 6.01
CA GLN A 333 14.07 -5.13 6.35
C GLN A 333 13.27 -5.56 7.58
N PRO A 334 13.00 -6.87 7.72
CA PRO A 334 12.45 -7.41 8.95
C PRO A 334 13.27 -7.02 10.18
N LEU A 335 12.60 -6.50 11.20
CA LEU A 335 13.23 -6.23 12.49
C LEU A 335 13.50 -7.57 13.18
N ALA A 336 14.74 -7.82 13.60
CA ALA A 336 15.10 -9.06 14.29
C ALA A 336 14.34 -9.15 15.64
N ALA A 337 13.73 -10.31 15.89
CA ALA A 337 12.83 -10.56 17.03
C ALA A 337 13.48 -10.48 18.43
N GLY A 338 14.79 -10.21 18.53
CA GLY A 338 15.53 -10.10 19.80
C GLY A 338 15.73 -8.67 20.33
N THR A 339 15.30 -7.63 19.62
CA THR A 339 15.58 -6.22 20.00
C THR A 339 14.44 -5.51 20.72
N ILE A 340 13.32 -6.19 20.97
CA ILE A 340 12.17 -5.63 21.68
C ILE A 340 12.12 -6.18 23.11
N GLN A 341 13.17 -5.93 23.91
CA GLN A 341 13.03 -5.91 25.36
C GLN A 341 13.84 -4.77 25.98
N ALA A 342 13.07 -3.86 26.59
CA ALA A 342 13.40 -2.98 27.69
C ALA A 342 14.40 -1.83 27.46
N GLY A 343 13.88 -0.61 27.58
CA GLY A 343 14.54 0.36 28.46
C GLY A 343 14.64 1.77 27.92
N VAL A 344 13.69 2.60 28.33
CA VAL A 344 14.01 3.94 28.81
C VAL A 344 15.02 3.78 29.94
N GLN A 345 16.31 3.67 29.61
CA GLN A 345 17.42 3.93 30.51
C GLN A 345 18.42 4.80 29.79
N SER A 346 18.36 6.07 30.17
CA SER A 346 19.35 7.10 29.92
C SER A 346 20.70 6.69 30.49
N ASP A 347 21.48 5.94 29.71
CA ASP A 347 22.89 5.76 30.03
C ASP A 347 23.67 7.01 29.61
N ARG A 348 23.70 7.96 30.55
CA ARG A 348 24.59 9.13 30.54
C ARG A 348 26.03 8.62 30.60
N GLY A 349 26.65 8.43 29.44
CA GLY A 349 28.03 7.94 29.43
C GLY A 349 28.69 7.73 28.08
N ALA A 350 28.33 8.45 27.02
CA ALA A 350 29.14 8.51 25.82
C ALA A 350 28.98 9.89 25.18
N ALA A 351 30.09 10.45 24.72
CA ALA A 351 30.22 11.80 24.20
C ALA A 351 29.06 12.19 23.29
N SER A 352 28.50 13.38 23.54
CA SER A 352 27.60 14.08 22.64
C SER A 352 28.28 14.29 21.29
N VAL A 353 28.20 13.30 20.41
CA VAL A 353 28.34 13.52 18.98
C VAL A 353 27.07 14.25 18.60
N ARG A 354 27.20 15.55 18.28
CA ARG A 354 26.15 16.29 17.61
C ARG A 354 25.76 15.48 16.37
N MET A 355 24.55 14.93 16.39
CA MET A 355 23.97 14.17 15.30
C MET A 355 23.33 15.16 14.33
N ASP A 356 24.13 16.10 13.80
CA ASP A 356 23.72 17.18 12.90
C ASP A 356 24.66 17.30 11.69
N ASP A 357 25.31 16.21 11.27
CA ASP A 357 26.10 16.20 10.05
C ASP A 357 25.66 15.06 9.10
N PRO A 358 24.79 15.36 8.11
CA PRO A 358 24.38 14.39 7.10
C PRO A 358 25.55 13.82 6.29
N ALA A 359 26.72 14.49 6.28
CA ALA A 359 27.94 14.05 5.61
C ALA A 359 28.75 13.01 6.42
N ALA A 360 28.47 12.86 7.73
CA ALA A 360 29.18 11.93 8.63
C ALA A 360 28.51 10.56 8.78
N ALA A 361 27.33 10.35 8.17
CA ALA A 361 26.63 9.07 8.22
C ALA A 361 27.40 7.97 7.47
N GLY A 362 27.52 6.78 8.06
CA GLY A 362 28.18 5.62 7.45
C GLY A 362 27.49 5.11 6.17
N PRO A 363 28.05 4.06 5.53
CA PRO A 363 27.48 3.49 4.30
C PRO A 363 26.00 3.17 4.43
N ARG A 364 25.21 3.46 3.38
CA ARG A 364 23.77 3.19 3.34
C ARG A 364 23.46 2.04 2.38
N PRO A 365 23.75 0.78 2.77
CA PRO A 365 23.65 -0.37 1.89
C PRO A 365 22.23 -0.61 1.38
N GLY A 366 22.07 -1.29 0.25
CA GLY A 366 20.77 -1.66 -0.27
C GLY A 366 20.45 -1.10 -1.64
N LEU A 367 19.22 -1.34 -2.07
CA LEU A 367 18.71 -0.90 -3.36
C LEU A 367 18.12 0.50 -3.23
N TRP A 368 18.55 1.38 -4.12
CA TRP A 368 18.07 2.74 -4.29
C TRP A 368 17.47 2.90 -5.69
N ILE A 369 16.25 3.41 -5.77
CA ILE A 369 15.53 3.61 -7.03
C ILE A 369 15.06 5.03 -7.07
N GLY A 370 15.22 5.67 -8.23
CA GLY A 370 14.89 7.06 -8.36
C GLY A 370 14.61 7.51 -9.77
N SER A 371 14.40 8.82 -9.89
CA SER A 371 14.27 9.51 -11.16
C SER A 371 15.27 10.64 -11.25
N ILE A 372 15.75 10.85 -12.46
CA ILE A 372 16.52 12.01 -12.89
C ILE A 372 15.58 12.85 -13.74
N GLU A 373 15.42 14.12 -13.41
CA GLU A 373 14.71 15.10 -14.23
C GLU A 373 15.74 15.97 -14.95
N ILE A 374 15.93 15.70 -16.25
CA ILE A 374 16.85 16.45 -17.10
C ILE A 374 16.11 17.66 -17.64
N ASP A 375 16.56 18.84 -17.24
CA ASP A 375 15.99 20.13 -17.62
C ASP A 375 16.99 21.00 -18.39
N GLY A 376 18.25 20.57 -18.54
CA GLY A 376 19.28 21.27 -19.30
C GLY A 376 19.98 20.38 -20.32
N VAL A 377 20.16 20.86 -21.56
CA VAL A 377 20.90 20.17 -22.63
C VAL A 377 21.72 21.17 -23.44
N SER A 378 22.95 20.81 -23.82
CA SER A 378 23.82 21.69 -24.61
C SER A 378 23.49 21.65 -26.11
N GLU A 379 23.70 22.77 -26.80
CA GLU A 379 23.54 22.86 -28.26
C GLU A 379 24.74 22.22 -29.00
N ALA A 380 24.78 20.88 -29.06
CA ALA A 380 25.90 20.14 -29.64
C ALA A 380 26.18 20.51 -31.12
N GLN A 381 25.20 20.99 -31.86
CA GLN A 381 25.35 21.49 -33.24
C GLN A 381 26.31 22.70 -33.35
N PHE A 382 26.44 23.49 -32.29
CA PHE A 382 27.34 24.64 -32.20
C PHE A 382 28.56 24.35 -31.31
N ALA A 383 28.81 23.07 -30.99
CA ALA A 383 29.82 22.64 -30.04
C ALA A 383 29.67 23.30 -28.65
N GLY A 384 28.44 23.57 -28.24
CA GLY A 384 28.13 24.08 -26.90
C GLY A 384 28.45 23.05 -25.82
N THR A 385 29.15 23.48 -24.77
CA THR A 385 29.55 22.62 -23.63
C THR A 385 28.74 22.88 -22.37
N THR A 386 27.99 23.99 -22.33
CA THR A 386 27.15 24.36 -21.19
C THR A 386 25.71 23.95 -21.49
N PRO A 387 25.08 23.11 -20.65
CA PRO A 387 23.65 22.83 -20.78
C PRO A 387 22.81 24.11 -20.66
N GLU A 388 21.84 24.29 -21.56
CA GLU A 388 20.87 25.37 -21.51
C GLU A 388 19.47 24.80 -21.20
N PRO A 389 18.55 25.58 -20.60
CA PRO A 389 17.23 25.10 -20.24
C PRO A 389 16.46 24.51 -21.44
N ALA A 390 16.02 23.27 -21.29
CA ALA A 390 15.14 22.60 -22.22
C ALA A 390 13.71 23.10 -22.06
N ARG A 391 12.94 23.14 -23.16
CA ARG A 391 11.54 23.60 -23.14
C ARG A 391 10.63 22.73 -22.25
N GLN A 392 10.95 21.43 -22.16
CA GLN A 392 10.25 20.47 -21.32
C GLN A 392 11.28 19.52 -20.70
N PRO A 393 11.18 19.23 -19.40
CA PRO A 393 12.07 18.29 -18.75
C PRO A 393 11.82 16.86 -19.24
N PHE A 394 12.87 16.05 -19.25
CA PHE A 394 12.81 14.62 -19.58
C PHE A 394 13.19 13.78 -18.36
N THR A 395 12.32 12.85 -17.99
CA THR A 395 12.54 12.00 -16.81
C THR A 395 13.15 10.64 -17.17
N GLN A 396 14.22 10.26 -16.48
CA GLN A 396 14.86 8.95 -16.59
C GLN A 396 14.82 8.21 -15.26
N ARG A 397 14.45 6.92 -15.24
CA ARG A 397 14.60 6.10 -14.04
C ARG A 397 16.04 5.63 -13.86
N VAL A 398 16.51 5.62 -12.62
CA VAL A 398 17.84 5.13 -12.22
C VAL A 398 17.72 4.13 -11.06
N LEU A 399 18.56 3.09 -11.08
CA LEU A 399 18.65 2.07 -10.06
C LEU A 399 20.10 1.93 -9.62
N MET A 400 20.36 2.08 -8.32
CA MET A 400 21.68 1.94 -7.72
C MET A 400 21.61 0.94 -6.57
N HIS A 401 22.61 0.06 -6.47
CA HIS A 401 22.82 -0.79 -5.31
C HIS A 401 24.08 -0.37 -4.59
N VAL A 402 24.00 -0.24 -3.26
CA VAL A 402 25.11 0.09 -2.38
C VAL A 402 25.41 -1.15 -1.54
N ASP A 403 26.64 -1.62 -1.51
CA ASP A 403 27.00 -2.74 -0.62
C ASP A 403 27.36 -2.27 0.80
N ALA A 404 27.64 -3.22 1.69
CA ALA A 404 27.99 -2.92 3.09
C ALA A 404 29.27 -2.06 3.23
N GLY A 405 30.15 -2.06 2.22
CA GLY A 405 31.34 -1.22 2.17
C GLY A 405 31.09 0.18 1.61
N GLY A 406 29.87 0.47 1.14
CA GLY A 406 29.52 1.74 0.51
C GLY A 406 29.84 1.79 -0.99
N GLN A 407 30.29 0.68 -1.59
CA GLN A 407 30.56 0.62 -3.01
C GLN A 407 29.25 0.57 -3.79
N VAL A 408 29.11 1.48 -4.75
CA VAL A 408 27.89 1.63 -5.55
C VAL A 408 28.01 0.91 -6.88
N ARG A 409 26.91 0.29 -7.30
CA ARG A 409 26.73 -0.32 -8.61
C ARG A 409 25.45 0.20 -9.25
N LEU A 410 25.53 0.65 -10.50
CA LEU A 410 24.38 0.96 -11.34
C LEU A 410 23.74 -0.35 -11.83
N LEU A 411 22.42 -0.45 -11.76
CA LEU A 411 21.64 -1.62 -12.21
C LEU A 411 20.69 -1.25 -13.34
N LYS A 412 20.42 -2.21 -14.24
CA LYS A 412 19.39 -2.07 -15.28
C LYS A 412 18.07 -2.79 -14.93
N ASP A 413 18.17 -3.85 -14.13
CA ASP A 413 17.05 -4.67 -13.69
C ASP A 413 17.39 -5.37 -12.37
N VAL A 414 16.41 -5.48 -11.49
CA VAL A 414 16.51 -6.18 -10.20
C VAL A 414 15.13 -6.62 -9.73
N ILE A 415 15.06 -7.82 -9.17
CA ILE A 415 13.84 -8.38 -8.58
C ILE A 415 14.05 -8.51 -7.08
N GLN A 416 13.18 -7.88 -6.30
CA GLN A 416 13.10 -8.13 -4.86
C GLN A 416 12.28 -9.41 -4.62
N MET A 417 12.89 -10.37 -3.94
CA MET A 417 12.30 -11.65 -3.55
C MET A 417 12.41 -11.85 -2.04
N TRP A 418 11.78 -12.90 -1.51
CA TRP A 418 11.83 -13.28 -0.11
C TRP A 418 12.61 -14.59 0.08
N GLN A 419 13.57 -14.58 1.00
CA GLN A 419 14.22 -15.79 1.49
C GLN A 419 13.57 -16.19 2.80
N ASP A 420 13.03 -17.41 2.84
CA ASP A 420 12.44 -17.97 4.04
C ASP A 420 13.50 -18.16 5.13
N GLY A 421 13.09 -17.92 6.38
CA GLY A 421 13.94 -18.15 7.54
C GLY A 421 14.14 -19.64 7.82
N THR A 422 15.14 -19.96 8.63
CA THR A 422 15.35 -21.29 9.18
C THR A 422 14.96 -21.33 10.65
N THR A 423 14.56 -22.49 11.11
CA THR A 423 14.30 -22.76 12.53
C THR A 423 15.24 -23.83 13.04
N ARG A 424 15.50 -23.81 14.35
CA ARG A 424 16.27 -24.81 15.08
C ARG A 424 15.53 -25.16 16.37
N PRO A 425 15.73 -26.36 16.95
CA PRO A 425 15.22 -26.66 18.29
C PRO A 425 15.71 -25.64 19.31
N SER A 426 14.85 -25.22 20.23
CA SER A 426 15.18 -24.32 21.33
C SER A 426 16.25 -24.96 22.23
N ASP A 427 17.18 -24.13 22.70
CA ASP A 427 18.19 -24.53 23.68
C ASP A 427 17.57 -24.75 25.08
N ASP A 428 16.42 -24.12 25.36
CA ASP A 428 15.70 -24.21 26.64
C ASP A 428 14.69 -25.37 26.66
N ASP A 429 14.01 -25.65 25.54
CA ASP A 429 13.13 -26.81 25.38
C ASP A 429 13.19 -27.39 23.96
N PRO A 430 13.91 -28.51 23.75
CA PRO A 430 14.05 -29.15 22.44
C PRO A 430 12.75 -29.59 21.76
N ALA A 431 11.60 -29.56 22.45
CA ALA A 431 10.28 -29.80 21.85
C ALA A 431 9.74 -28.62 21.04
N PHE A 432 10.35 -27.44 21.17
CA PHE A 432 9.96 -26.23 20.45
C PHE A 432 11.05 -25.81 19.47
N ASN A 433 10.66 -25.20 18.35
CA ASN A 433 11.59 -24.63 17.39
C ASN A 433 11.64 -23.11 17.56
N GLU A 434 12.84 -22.57 17.66
CA GLU A 434 13.14 -21.14 17.62
C GLU A 434 13.69 -20.74 16.25
N THR A 435 13.56 -19.47 15.91
CA THR A 435 14.14 -18.91 14.70
C THR A 435 15.66 -18.96 14.78
N ASP A 436 16.28 -19.68 13.84
CA ASP A 436 17.73 -19.77 13.69
C ASP A 436 18.23 -18.61 12.84
N VAL A 437 17.65 -18.45 11.64
CA VAL A 437 17.89 -17.31 10.76
C VAL A 437 16.54 -16.70 10.38
N PRO A 438 16.30 -15.41 10.63
CA PRO A 438 15.04 -14.78 10.23
C PRO A 438 14.94 -14.71 8.70
N GLY A 439 13.71 -14.82 8.19
CA GLY A 439 13.44 -14.54 6.79
C GLY A 439 13.78 -13.10 6.43
N ARG A 440 14.14 -12.85 5.16
CA ARG A 440 14.63 -11.55 4.72
C ARG A 440 14.38 -11.29 3.24
N PHE A 441 14.43 -10.00 2.85
CA PHE A 441 14.43 -9.64 1.43
C PHE A 441 15.79 -9.89 0.79
N VAL A 442 15.76 -10.45 -0.41
CA VAL A 442 16.92 -10.62 -1.28
C VAL A 442 16.72 -9.89 -2.60
N LEU A 443 17.82 -9.56 -3.26
CA LEU A 443 17.84 -8.82 -4.52
C LEU A 443 18.46 -9.67 -5.61
N ILE A 444 17.71 -9.93 -6.68
CA ILE A 444 18.09 -10.82 -7.77
C ILE A 444 18.25 -10.03 -9.06
N THR A 445 19.44 -10.04 -9.63
CA THR A 445 19.75 -9.50 -10.96
C THR A 445 20.06 -10.60 -11.98
N ASP A 446 20.34 -11.82 -11.51
CA ASP A 446 20.45 -13.03 -12.34
C ASP A 446 19.11 -13.80 -12.35
N PRO A 447 18.38 -13.83 -13.48
CA PRO A 447 17.09 -14.51 -13.55
C PRO A 447 17.14 -16.00 -13.25
N SER A 448 18.30 -16.66 -13.36
CA SER A 448 18.44 -18.09 -13.07
C SER A 448 18.24 -18.42 -11.58
N LEU A 449 18.34 -17.42 -10.69
CA LEU A 449 18.18 -17.59 -9.25
C LEU A 449 16.74 -17.43 -8.75
N ILE A 450 15.81 -16.96 -9.59
CA ILE A 450 14.43 -16.64 -9.18
C ILE A 450 13.75 -17.86 -8.53
N GLY A 451 13.98 -19.07 -9.06
CA GLY A 451 13.36 -20.30 -8.55
C GLY A 451 13.84 -20.74 -7.17
N LEU A 452 14.79 -20.04 -6.55
CA LEU A 452 15.32 -20.34 -5.21
C LEU A 452 14.61 -19.55 -4.10
N PHE A 453 13.70 -18.63 -4.44
CA PHE A 453 13.10 -17.68 -3.50
C PHE A 453 11.58 -17.63 -3.61
N SER A 454 10.95 -17.23 -2.52
CA SER A 454 9.51 -16.97 -2.39
C SER A 454 9.18 -15.53 -2.81
N GLY A 455 7.90 -15.24 -3.03
CA GLY A 455 7.45 -13.89 -3.37
C GLY A 455 7.66 -12.87 -2.24
N ALA A 456 8.07 -11.65 -2.59
CA ALA A 456 8.27 -10.55 -1.64
C ALA A 456 6.95 -9.89 -1.18
N THR A 457 5.85 -10.15 -1.89
CA THR A 457 4.51 -9.68 -1.55
C THR A 457 3.46 -10.71 -1.99
N VAL A 458 2.21 -10.55 -1.56
CA VAL A 458 1.08 -11.38 -1.98
C VAL A 458 0.20 -10.58 -2.92
N ARG A 459 -0.15 -11.16 -4.07
CA ARG A 459 -1.12 -10.59 -5.01
C ARG A 459 -2.14 -11.66 -5.36
N SER A 460 -3.42 -11.39 -5.11
CA SER A 460 -4.51 -12.35 -5.36
C SER A 460 -4.32 -13.71 -4.67
N GLY A 461 -3.70 -13.72 -3.48
CA GLY A 461 -3.41 -14.95 -2.72
C GLY A 461 -2.13 -15.68 -3.13
N GLU A 462 -1.42 -15.24 -4.18
CA GLU A 462 -0.16 -15.85 -4.63
C GLU A 462 1.05 -15.00 -4.23
N PRO A 463 2.14 -15.60 -3.71
CA PRO A 463 3.40 -14.91 -3.49
C PRO A 463 4.07 -14.51 -4.81
N VAL A 464 4.38 -13.23 -4.98
CA VAL A 464 5.05 -12.69 -6.18
C VAL A 464 6.26 -11.81 -5.82
N GLY A 465 7.29 -11.84 -6.66
CA GLY A 465 8.43 -10.92 -6.59
C GLY A 465 8.10 -9.53 -7.14
N VAL A 466 8.87 -8.52 -6.73
CA VAL A 466 8.71 -7.15 -7.23
C VAL A 466 9.89 -6.80 -8.13
N ARG A 467 9.63 -6.62 -9.42
CA ARG A 467 10.65 -6.27 -10.42
C ARG A 467 10.76 -4.75 -10.60
N PHE A 468 11.99 -4.27 -10.60
CA PHE A 468 12.34 -2.89 -10.92
C PHE A 468 13.32 -2.87 -12.09
N SER A 469 12.97 -2.15 -13.14
CA SER A 469 13.80 -2.02 -14.34
C SER A 469 13.80 -0.59 -14.87
N THR A 470 14.78 -0.29 -15.71
CA THR A 470 14.89 0.96 -16.45
C THR A 470 15.18 0.71 -17.92
N VAL A 471 14.72 1.64 -18.77
CA VAL A 471 15.00 1.68 -20.21
C VAL A 471 15.97 2.81 -20.56
N SER A 472 16.37 3.62 -19.56
CA SER A 472 17.12 4.85 -19.77
C SER A 472 18.55 4.62 -20.23
N TYR A 473 19.13 3.45 -19.93
CA TYR A 473 20.51 3.10 -20.21
C TYR A 473 20.68 1.57 -20.31
N ASP A 474 21.77 1.14 -20.95
CA ASP A 474 22.18 -0.27 -21.03
C ASP A 474 23.72 -0.37 -20.96
N PHE A 475 24.21 -1.54 -20.57
CA PHE A 475 25.62 -1.88 -20.47
C PHE A 475 25.79 -3.41 -20.41
N PRO A 476 26.99 -3.95 -20.68
CA PRO A 476 27.24 -5.38 -20.61
C PRO A 476 27.02 -5.94 -19.20
N GLY A 477 26.39 -7.11 -19.09
CA GLY A 477 26.09 -7.73 -17.80
C GLY A 477 24.90 -7.08 -17.08
N ASN A 478 24.83 -7.29 -15.75
CA ASN A 478 23.67 -6.92 -14.92
C ASN A 478 23.95 -5.77 -13.95
N SER A 479 25.21 -5.41 -13.73
CA SER A 479 25.62 -4.30 -12.86
C SER A 479 26.88 -3.62 -13.39
N GLN A 480 26.96 -2.29 -13.27
CA GLN A 480 28.14 -1.51 -13.61
C GLN A 480 28.67 -0.80 -12.36
N LEU A 481 29.98 -0.89 -12.10
CA LEU A 481 30.60 -0.24 -10.94
C LEU A 481 30.57 1.28 -11.10
N MET A 482 30.24 2.00 -10.03
CA MET A 482 30.38 3.45 -9.94
C MET A 482 31.56 3.82 -9.05
N THR A 483 32.23 4.94 -9.31
CA THR A 483 33.36 5.43 -8.49
C THR A 483 32.94 6.66 -7.69
N GLY A 484 33.47 6.83 -6.48
CA GLY A 484 33.12 7.95 -5.60
C GLY A 484 32.44 7.50 -4.31
N ALA A 485 31.67 8.39 -3.68
CA ALA A 485 31.05 8.14 -2.38
C ALA A 485 29.55 8.48 -2.39
N PHE A 486 28.74 7.56 -1.88
CA PHE A 486 27.28 7.70 -1.79
C PHE A 486 26.87 8.37 -0.48
N ARG A 487 27.07 9.69 -0.37
CA ARG A 487 26.68 10.50 0.80
C ARG A 487 26.50 11.97 0.42
N GLY A 488 25.76 12.71 1.23
CA GLY A 488 25.53 14.15 1.01
C GLY A 488 26.85 14.94 0.95
N GLY A 489 26.95 15.86 0.00
CA GLY A 489 28.14 16.66 -0.29
C GLY A 489 29.19 15.95 -1.16
N GLU A 490 29.01 14.67 -1.49
CA GLU A 490 29.91 13.91 -2.37
C GLU A 490 29.23 13.57 -3.70
N ALA A 491 29.97 12.87 -4.57
CA ALA A 491 29.44 12.41 -5.84
C ALA A 491 29.79 10.94 -6.13
N VAL A 492 29.00 10.33 -7.00
CA VAL A 492 29.34 9.09 -7.70
C VAL A 492 29.31 9.28 -9.20
N ASP A 493 30.28 8.67 -9.87
CA ASP A 493 30.50 8.74 -11.31
C ASP A 493 30.41 7.34 -11.93
N VAL A 494 29.88 7.25 -13.15
CA VAL A 494 29.85 6.02 -13.92
C VAL A 494 30.02 6.28 -15.41
N THR A 495 30.85 5.47 -16.06
CA THR A 495 30.99 5.45 -17.52
C THR A 495 30.30 4.22 -18.08
N LEU A 496 29.35 4.44 -18.98
CA LEU A 496 28.66 3.39 -19.74
C LEU A 496 29.18 3.38 -21.16
N VAL A 497 29.52 2.19 -21.65
CA VAL A 497 29.96 1.98 -23.03
C VAL A 497 28.96 1.07 -23.74
N ILE A 498 28.35 1.62 -24.79
CA ILE A 498 27.49 0.89 -25.72
C ILE A 498 28.36 0.58 -26.93
N GLU A 499 28.82 -0.67 -26.99
CA GLU A 499 29.69 -1.15 -28.07
C GLU A 499 28.96 -1.17 -29.41
N PRO A 500 29.68 -1.07 -30.56
CA PRO A 500 29.08 -1.12 -31.89
C PRO A 500 28.17 -2.34 -32.15
N GLU A 501 28.49 -3.50 -31.57
CA GLU A 501 27.73 -4.74 -31.75
C GLU A 501 26.64 -4.97 -30.68
N MET A 502 26.51 -4.07 -29.71
CA MET A 502 25.49 -4.20 -28.67
C MET A 502 24.08 -4.11 -29.28
N PRO A 503 23.14 -5.03 -28.97
CA PRO A 503 21.81 -5.02 -29.57
C PRO A 503 21.00 -3.74 -29.34
N THR A 504 21.34 -2.97 -28.31
CA THR A 504 20.71 -1.69 -27.93
C THR A 504 21.45 -0.47 -28.50
N ASN A 505 22.50 -0.67 -29.31
CA ASN A 505 23.19 0.43 -29.99
C ASN A 505 22.24 1.08 -31.02
N PRO A 506 21.99 2.40 -30.93
CA PRO A 506 21.02 3.08 -31.80
C PRO A 506 21.44 3.13 -33.28
N PHE A 507 22.72 2.89 -33.60
CA PHE A 507 23.21 2.84 -34.97
C PHE A 507 23.22 1.43 -35.56
N LEU A 508 22.91 0.39 -34.77
CA LEU A 508 22.94 -1.00 -35.21
C LEU A 508 21.55 -1.42 -35.72
N HIS A 509 21.45 -1.67 -37.02
CA HIS A 509 20.27 -2.20 -37.69
C HIS A 509 20.60 -3.56 -38.30
N ARG A 510 20.29 -4.65 -37.59
CA ARG A 510 20.65 -6.04 -37.93
C ARG A 510 20.31 -6.49 -39.37
N PHE A 511 19.35 -5.83 -40.02
CA PHE A 511 18.86 -6.21 -41.34
C PHE A 511 19.10 -5.13 -42.40
N HIS A 512 19.79 -4.04 -42.06
CA HIS A 512 20.12 -2.98 -43.02
C HIS A 512 21.59 -3.11 -43.45
N PRO A 513 21.88 -3.25 -44.75
CA PRO A 513 23.24 -3.50 -45.24
C PRO A 513 24.32 -2.51 -44.85
N ASP A 514 23.95 -1.25 -44.61
CA ASP A 514 24.91 -0.19 -44.27
C ASP A 514 25.05 0.06 -42.76
N HIS A 515 24.39 -0.75 -41.93
CA HIS A 515 24.28 -0.56 -40.48
C HIS A 515 24.25 -1.88 -39.70
N ASP A 516 24.78 -2.97 -40.26
CA ASP A 516 24.78 -4.29 -39.60
C ASP A 516 26.16 -4.70 -39.07
N ASN A 517 27.16 -3.81 -39.23
CA ASN A 517 28.57 -4.02 -38.92
C ASN A 517 29.22 -5.15 -39.74
N LYS A 518 28.79 -5.36 -40.98
CA LYS A 518 29.39 -6.39 -41.85
C LYS A 518 29.95 -5.80 -43.14
N ASP A 519 30.83 -6.57 -43.77
CA ASP A 519 31.32 -6.28 -45.10
C ASP A 519 30.19 -6.40 -46.15
N GLU A 520 30.46 -5.97 -47.38
CA GLU A 520 29.49 -6.02 -48.52
C GLU A 520 28.96 -7.45 -48.81
N ARG A 521 29.62 -8.47 -48.24
CA ARG A 521 29.24 -9.88 -48.34
C ARG A 521 28.43 -10.37 -47.15
N PHE A 522 28.17 -9.53 -46.15
CA PHE A 522 27.45 -9.83 -44.91
C PHE A 522 28.09 -10.95 -44.07
N THR A 523 29.41 -11.10 -44.15
CA THR A 523 30.14 -12.24 -43.58
C THR A 523 31.17 -11.86 -42.53
N SER A 524 31.93 -10.79 -42.76
CA SER A 524 33.04 -10.38 -41.90
C SER A 524 32.71 -9.06 -41.23
N PHE A 525 33.18 -8.85 -39.99
CA PHE A 525 32.96 -7.60 -39.27
C PHE A 525 33.60 -6.41 -40.00
N ARG A 526 32.81 -5.35 -40.18
CA ARG A 526 33.24 -4.02 -40.63
C ARG A 526 32.45 -3.01 -39.80
N GLN A 527 33.12 -2.19 -39.01
CA GLN A 527 32.42 -1.24 -38.14
C GLN A 527 31.67 -0.16 -38.97
N GLU A 528 30.37 -0.09 -38.77
CA GLU A 528 29.44 0.89 -39.36
C GLU A 528 28.65 1.62 -38.28
N ALA A 529 28.23 0.90 -37.24
CA ALA A 529 27.67 1.45 -36.02
C ALA A 529 28.78 2.11 -35.17
N LEU A 530 28.48 3.30 -34.65
CA LEU A 530 29.40 4.03 -33.79
C LEU A 530 29.25 3.57 -32.34
N GLN A 531 30.36 3.53 -31.62
CA GLN A 531 30.35 3.35 -30.17
C GLN A 531 29.76 4.59 -29.52
N VAL A 532 28.90 4.39 -28.51
CA VAL A 532 28.34 5.48 -27.70
C VAL A 532 28.88 5.36 -26.28
N THR A 533 29.41 6.45 -25.75
CA THR A 533 29.92 6.54 -24.37
C THR A 533 29.09 7.56 -23.61
N ARG A 534 28.61 7.16 -22.43
CA ARG A 534 27.88 8.04 -21.51
C ARG A 534 28.65 8.14 -20.21
N GLU A 535 28.99 9.36 -19.81
CA GLU A 535 29.65 9.66 -18.54
C GLU A 535 28.61 10.37 -17.66
N MET A 536 28.16 9.70 -16.61
CA MET A 536 27.13 10.20 -15.71
C MET A 536 27.73 10.50 -14.35
N ARG A 537 27.30 11.61 -13.76
CA ARG A 537 27.72 12.06 -12.43
C ARG A 537 26.50 12.48 -11.61
N PHE A 538 26.46 11.98 -10.37
CA PHE A 538 25.42 12.25 -9.39
C PHE A 538 26.05 12.92 -8.18
N GLU A 539 25.79 14.21 -7.99
CA GLU A 539 26.25 14.97 -6.83
C GLU A 539 25.13 15.03 -5.79
N PHE A 540 25.35 14.45 -4.61
CA PHE A 540 24.31 14.36 -3.58
C PHE A 540 24.24 15.63 -2.74
N ALA A 541 23.03 16.18 -2.58
CA ALA A 541 22.81 17.32 -1.73
C ALA A 541 22.83 16.92 -0.24
N VAL A 542 23.30 17.84 0.62
CA VAL A 542 23.22 17.70 2.09
C VAL A 542 21.79 17.99 2.54
N ASP A 543 21.25 19.11 2.09
CA ASP A 543 19.89 19.59 2.35
C ASP A 543 18.99 19.36 1.12
N PRO A 544 17.67 19.21 1.31
CA PRO A 544 16.74 19.11 0.19
C PRO A 544 16.73 20.40 -0.65
N PRO A 545 16.48 20.31 -1.97
CA PRO A 545 16.37 21.49 -2.84
C PRO A 545 15.33 22.51 -2.36
N ASP A 546 14.24 22.05 -1.73
CA ASP A 546 13.08 22.88 -1.33
C ASP A 546 13.18 23.39 0.12
N GLY A 547 14.34 23.21 0.78
CA GLY A 547 14.64 23.78 2.10
C GLY A 547 14.11 23.03 3.32
N THR A 548 12.92 22.41 3.24
CA THR A 548 12.39 21.57 4.33
C THR A 548 12.55 20.08 4.02
N PRO A 549 13.28 19.29 4.83
CA PRO A 549 13.49 17.87 4.58
C PRO A 549 12.17 17.09 4.68
N PRO A 550 11.70 16.44 3.59
CA PRO A 550 10.57 15.52 3.69
C PRO A 550 10.94 14.33 4.61
N PRO A 551 9.95 13.61 5.16
CA PRO A 551 10.20 12.41 5.95
C PRO A 551 11.16 11.47 5.22
N GLY A 552 12.21 11.01 5.91
CA GLY A 552 13.19 10.09 5.33
C GLY A 552 14.36 10.74 4.57
N TRP A 553 14.37 12.06 4.34
CA TRP A 553 15.53 12.74 3.75
C TRP A 553 16.81 12.48 4.56
N GLY A 554 17.87 12.09 3.87
CA GLY A 554 19.13 11.72 4.51
C GLY A 554 19.15 10.31 5.11
N GLU A 555 18.10 9.50 4.96
CA GLU A 555 18.09 8.10 5.43
C GLU A 555 17.53 7.13 4.37
N THR A 556 16.30 7.37 3.94
CA THR A 556 15.54 6.56 2.98
C THR A 556 15.22 7.32 1.69
N LEU A 557 15.41 8.63 1.70
CA LEU A 557 15.32 9.52 0.54
C LEU A 557 16.59 10.38 0.46
N ILE A 558 17.13 10.54 -0.73
CA ILE A 558 18.23 11.46 -1.03
C ILE A 558 18.01 12.06 -2.41
N GLY A 559 18.70 13.15 -2.71
CA GLY A 559 18.67 13.74 -4.05
C GLY A 559 19.87 14.63 -4.28
N GLY A 560 19.87 15.31 -5.41
CA GLY A 560 20.92 16.26 -5.75
C GLY A 560 20.95 16.57 -7.24
N VAL A 561 22.14 16.90 -7.74
CA VAL A 561 22.35 17.39 -9.11
C VAL A 561 22.91 16.26 -9.97
N PHE A 562 22.30 16.09 -11.15
CA PHE A 562 22.76 15.17 -12.17
C PHE A 562 23.46 15.94 -13.29
N THR A 563 24.59 15.41 -13.75
CA THR A 563 25.23 15.86 -14.99
C THR A 563 25.64 14.66 -15.83
N GLU A 564 25.61 14.84 -17.14
CA GLU A 564 25.97 13.79 -18.09
C GLU A 564 26.69 14.36 -19.31
N ALA A 565 27.69 13.62 -19.81
CA ALA A 565 28.29 13.83 -21.12
C ALA A 565 28.07 12.59 -22.00
N VAL A 566 27.56 12.77 -23.21
CA VAL A 566 27.34 11.70 -24.19
C VAL A 566 28.18 11.94 -25.44
N SER A 567 29.02 10.97 -25.78
CA SER A 567 29.86 10.97 -26.99
C SER A 567 29.46 9.83 -27.91
N GLY A 568 29.66 10.02 -29.22
CA GLY A 568 29.38 9.00 -30.25
C GLY A 568 27.99 9.08 -30.88
N LEU A 569 27.01 9.70 -30.23
CA LEU A 569 25.69 9.98 -30.83
C LEU A 569 25.73 11.15 -31.84
N HIS A 570 26.63 12.09 -31.62
CA HIS A 570 26.83 13.27 -32.45
C HIS A 570 28.33 13.54 -32.59
N LYS A 571 28.71 14.36 -33.60
CA LYS A 571 30.11 14.71 -33.87
C LYS A 571 30.78 15.46 -32.72
N ASN A 572 29.99 16.24 -31.99
CA ASN A 572 30.36 16.91 -30.76
C ASN A 572 29.63 16.24 -29.59
N PRO A 573 30.26 16.13 -28.40
CA PRO A 573 29.58 15.63 -27.20
C PRO A 573 28.33 16.44 -26.87
N ILE A 574 27.34 15.76 -26.30
CA ILE A 574 26.11 16.35 -25.77
C ILE A 574 26.26 16.38 -24.25
N PHE A 575 26.07 17.55 -23.63
CA PHE A 575 26.06 17.70 -22.18
C PHE A 575 24.64 17.89 -21.69
N ALA A 576 24.26 17.20 -20.63
CA ALA A 576 22.96 17.31 -19.99
C ALA A 576 23.11 17.58 -18.50
N SER A 577 22.15 18.28 -17.92
CA SER A 577 22.05 18.54 -16.49
C SER A 577 20.62 18.41 -16.00
N GLY A 578 20.47 18.20 -14.70
CA GLY A 578 19.18 18.10 -14.07
C GLY A 578 19.27 17.88 -12.58
N SER A 579 18.13 17.52 -11.98
CA SER A 579 18.07 17.07 -10.59
C SER A 579 17.73 15.60 -10.53
N PHE A 580 18.02 14.94 -9.40
CA PHE A 580 17.57 13.58 -9.17
C PHE A 580 17.11 13.38 -7.73
N GLN A 581 16.26 12.38 -7.53
CA GLN A 581 15.89 11.87 -6.22
C GLN A 581 15.95 10.34 -6.23
N LEU A 582 16.60 9.75 -5.24
CA LEU A 582 16.70 8.31 -5.03
C LEU A 582 16.04 7.92 -3.71
N ARG A 583 15.33 6.80 -3.74
CA ARG A 583 14.65 6.22 -2.59
C ARG A 583 15.15 4.83 -2.30
N ARG A 584 15.44 4.55 -1.02
CA ARG A 584 15.88 3.24 -0.56
C ARG A 584 14.68 2.29 -0.49
N VAL A 585 14.76 1.20 -1.25
CA VAL A 585 13.71 0.17 -1.37
C VAL A 585 13.93 -0.99 -0.41
N THR A 586 15.19 -1.33 -0.17
CA THR A 586 15.61 -2.31 0.82
C THR A 586 17.01 -1.96 1.29
N ASN A 587 17.42 -2.46 2.46
CA ASN A 587 18.78 -2.30 2.93
C ASN A 587 19.73 -3.46 2.56
N THR A 588 19.28 -4.46 1.78
CA THR A 588 20.04 -5.68 1.48
C THR A 588 21.41 -5.35 0.84
N PRO A 589 22.54 -5.60 1.53
CA PRO A 589 23.86 -5.20 1.06
C PRO A 589 24.42 -6.09 -0.04
N VAL A 590 23.72 -7.16 -0.43
CA VAL A 590 24.20 -8.19 -1.35
C VAL A 590 23.21 -8.38 -2.49
N LEU A 591 23.72 -8.52 -3.71
CA LEU A 591 22.97 -8.94 -4.89
C LEU A 591 23.20 -10.44 -5.13
N ASN A 592 22.19 -11.15 -5.65
CA ASN A 592 22.26 -12.56 -6.03
C ASN A 592 22.74 -13.48 -4.89
N GLN A 593 22.22 -13.23 -3.68
CA GLN A 593 22.60 -13.96 -2.48
C GLN A 593 22.14 -15.42 -2.53
#